data_AF-A0A957ZFS5-F1
#
_entry.id   AF-A0A957ZFS5-F1
#
_cell.length_a   1.000
_cell.length_b   1.000
_cell.length_c   1.000
_cell.angle_alpha   90.00
_cell.angle_beta   90.00
_cell.angle_gamma   90.00
#
_symmetry.space_group_name_H-M   'P 1'
#
loop_
_entity.id
_entity.type
_entity.pdbx_description
1 polymer ?
#
loop_
_entity_poly.entity_id
_entity_poly.type
_entity_poly.pdbx_seq_one_letter_code
_entity_poly.pdbx_strand_id
1 'polypeptide(L)' 'MFPFDAASPQSAVIAELFNLIAVIAVVIFIIVTLGVLWSAWRYRHKDGQPEPRQIKGNLPLEIGWTLIPLLILIFVAVR' A
#
# COMPACT_ATOMS: atom_id res chain seq x y z
N MET A 1 15.12 -19.82 10.81
CA MET A 1 13.69 -20.08 11.01
C MET A 1 12.93 -19.03 10.23
N PHE A 2 12.39 -19.40 9.06
CA PHE A 2 11.45 -18.55 8.35
C PHE A 2 10.07 -18.70 9.00
N PRO A 3 9.20 -17.67 8.98
CA PRO A 3 7.87 -17.75 9.60
C PRO A 3 6.96 -18.81 8.96
N PHE A 4 7.39 -19.50 7.90
CA PHE A 4 6.63 -20.53 7.20
C PHE A 4 6.78 -21.94 7.83
N ASP A 5 7.76 -22.13 8.71
CA ASP A 5 8.05 -23.42 9.34
C ASP A 5 7.63 -23.41 10.83
N ALA A 6 6.33 -23.55 11.07
CA ALA A 6 5.79 -23.57 12.43
C ALA A 6 6.16 -24.88 13.16
N ALA A 7 6.91 -24.75 14.26
CA ALA A 7 7.36 -25.87 15.11
C ALA A 7 6.60 -25.96 16.45
N SER A 8 5.72 -25.00 16.72
CA SER A 8 4.86 -24.91 17.91
C SER A 8 3.52 -24.24 17.61
N PRO A 9 2.47 -24.45 18.42
CA PRO A 9 1.18 -23.79 18.25
C PRO A 9 1.29 -22.25 18.19
N GLN A 10 2.15 -21.67 19.01
CA GLN A 10 2.39 -20.22 19.06
C GLN A 10 3.06 -19.73 17.77
N SER A 11 4.02 -20.49 17.23
CA SER A 11 4.65 -20.15 15.95
C SER A 11 3.67 -20.25 14.77
N ALA A 12 2.66 -21.12 14.83
CA ALA A 12 1.64 -21.23 13.80
C ALA A 12 0.75 -19.97 13.72
N VAL A 13 0.36 -19.42 14.88
CA VAL A 13 -0.42 -18.16 14.93
C VAL A 13 0.39 -16.98 14.37
N ILE A 14 1.68 -16.90 14.71
CA ILE A 14 2.57 -15.86 14.18
C ILE A 14 2.75 -16.03 12.66
N ALA A 15 2.90 -17.26 12.17
CA ALA A 15 3.03 -17.57 10.76
C ALA A 15 1.80 -17.10 9.96
N GLU A 16 0.60 -17.35 10.48
CA GLU A 16 -0.66 -16.95 9.86
C GLU A 16 -0.78 -15.42 9.78
N LEU A 17 -0.51 -14.72 10.89
CA LEU A 17 -0.53 -13.26 10.93
C LEU A 17 0.52 -12.65 9.99
N PHE A 18 1.73 -13.22 9.96
CA PHE A 18 2.78 -12.77 9.06
C PHE A 18 2.36 -12.93 7.60
N ASN A 19 1.80 -14.08 7.22
CA ASN A 19 1.31 -14.33 5.87
C ASN A 19 0.23 -13.33 5.46
N LEU A 20 -0.73 -13.05 6.36
CA LEU A 20 -1.78 -12.06 6.12
C LEU A 20 -1.17 -10.66 5.87
N ILE A 21 -0.29 -10.20 6.75
CA ILE A 21 0.35 -8.89 6.63
C ILE A 21 1.22 -8.81 5.37
N ALA A 22 1.96 -9.88 5.05
CA ALA A 22 2.80 -9.94 3.86
C ALA A 22 1.98 -9.80 2.57
N VAL A 23 0.83 -10.47 2.47
CA VAL A 23 -0.07 -10.34 1.32
C VAL A 23 -0.60 -8.90 1.20
N ILE A 24 -1.06 -8.31 2.31
CA ILE A 24 -1.54 -6.91 2.33
C ILE A 24 -0.42 -5.96 1.86
N ALA A 25 0.80 -6.14 2.39
CA ALA A 25 1.95 -5.32 2.03
C ALA A 25 2.32 -5.43 0.55
N VAL A 26 2.30 -6.65 -0.02
CA VAL A 26 2.57 -6.88 -1.45
C VAL A 26 1.50 -6.19 -2.31
N VAL A 27 0.23 -6.27 -1.94
CA VAL A 27 -0.85 -5.60 -2.68
C VAL A 27 -0.66 -4.07 -2.67
N ILE A 28 -0.39 -3.48 -1.50
CA ILE A 28 -0.11 -2.04 -1.38
C ILE A 28 1.12 -1.67 -2.21
N PHE A 29 2.20 -2.46 -2.10
CA PHE A 29 3.43 -2.23 -2.85
C PHE A 29 3.19 -2.21 -4.36
N ILE A 30 2.41 -3.16 -4.89
CA ILE A 30 2.05 -3.19 -6.31
C ILE A 30 1.26 -1.94 -6.70
N ILE A 31 0.24 -1.55 -5.93
CA ILE A 31 -0.58 -0.37 -6.22
C ILE A 31 0.28 0.90 -6.27
N VAL A 32 1.11 1.12 -5.26
CA VAL A 32 1.99 2.29 -5.17
C VAL A 32 3.02 2.27 -6.30
N THR A 33 3.69 1.13 -6.51
CA THR A 33 4.73 1.01 -7.54
C THR A 33 4.15 1.25 -8.93
N LEU A 34 3.02 0.63 -9.26
CA LEU A 34 2.35 0.85 -10.54
C LEU A 34 1.88 2.30 -10.68
N GLY A 35 1.35 2.91 -9.63
CA GLY A 35 0.95 4.33 -9.63
C GLY A 35 2.12 5.27 -9.90
N VAL A 36 3.27 5.03 -9.27
CA VAL A 36 4.50 5.79 -9.49
C VAL A 36 5.05 5.58 -10.90
N LEU A 37 5.16 4.33 -11.35
CA LEU A 37 5.67 4.02 -12.70
C LEU A 37 4.76 4.60 -13.78
N TRP A 38 3.44 4.48 -13.61
CA TRP A 38 2.46 5.07 -14.50
C TRP A 38 2.57 6.60 -14.51
N SER A 39 2.68 7.24 -13.35
CA SER A 39 2.85 8.69 -13.24
C SER A 39 4.13 9.17 -13.92
N ALA A 40 5.25 8.50 -13.64
CA ALA A 40 6.55 8.81 -14.22
C ALA A 40 6.55 8.66 -15.75
N TRP A 41 5.88 7.64 -16.28
CA TRP A 41 5.76 7.44 -17.72
C TRP A 41 4.78 8.43 -18.38
N ARG A 42 3.61 8.64 -17.76
CA ARG A 42 2.50 9.43 -18.33
C ARG A 42 2.72 10.94 -18.25
N TYR A 43 3.34 11.42 -17.17
CA TYR A 43 3.57 12.85 -16.91
C TYR A 43 5.04 13.26 -17.05
N ARG A 44 5.84 12.44 -17.74
CA ARG A 44 7.22 12.81 -18.10
C ARG A 44 7.23 14.14 -18.86
N HIS A 45 8.09 15.06 -18.44
CA HIS A 45 8.29 16.34 -19.10
C HIS A 45 8.69 16.14 -20.58
N LYS A 46 8.19 17.02 -21.45
CA LYS A 46 8.53 17.08 -22.87
C LYS A 46 8.80 18.52 -23.24
N ASP A 47 9.75 18.74 -24.14
CA ASP A 47 10.12 20.08 -24.57
C ASP A 47 8.91 20.85 -25.13
N GLY A 48 8.78 22.12 -24.75
CA GLY A 48 7.68 22.99 -25.15
C GLY A 48 6.37 22.81 -24.37
N GLN A 49 6.32 21.96 -23.34
CA GLN A 49 5.15 21.84 -22.47
C GLN A 49 5.05 23.06 -21.52
N PRO A 50 3.84 23.61 -21.32
CA PRO A 50 3.61 24.63 -20.30
C PRO A 50 3.77 24.05 -18.89
N GLU A 51 3.99 24.94 -17.92
CA GLU A 51 4.06 24.59 -16.50
C GLU A 51 2.79 23.82 -16.06
N PRO A 52 2.93 22.74 -15.24
CA PRO A 52 1.81 21.96 -14.79
C PRO A 52 0.90 22.76 -13.85
N ARG A 53 -0.39 22.44 -13.88
CA ARG A 53 -1.38 23.06 -12.98
C ARG A 53 -1.01 22.79 -11.53
N GLN A 54 -0.82 23.84 -10.73
CA GLN A 54 -0.61 23.73 -9.29
C GLN A 54 -1.92 23.41 -8.57
N ILE A 55 -2.12 22.13 -8.25
CA ILE A 55 -3.25 21.67 -7.43
C ILE A 55 -2.74 21.54 -5.99
N LYS A 56 -3.30 22.31 -5.06
CA LYS A 56 -2.84 22.38 -3.66
C LYS A 56 -3.45 21.32 -2.73
N GLY A 57 -4.56 20.70 -3.11
CA GLY A 57 -5.22 19.70 -2.26
C GLY A 57 -6.40 19.04 -2.96
N ASN A 58 -6.86 17.92 -2.38
CA ASN A 58 -8.01 17.15 -2.85
C ASN A 58 -8.64 16.43 -1.65
N LEU A 59 -9.56 17.12 -0.98
CA LEU A 59 -10.18 16.63 0.26
C LEU A 59 -10.82 15.22 0.13
N PRO A 60 -11.59 14.90 -0.94
CA PRO A 60 -12.11 13.54 -1.12
C PRO A 60 -11.01 12.47 -1.22
N LEU A 61 -9.92 12.77 -1.93
CA LEU A 61 -8.79 11.87 -2.07
C LEU A 61 -8.03 11.72 -0.74
N GLU A 62 -7.89 12.82 0.00
CA GLU A 62 -7.30 12.86 1.34
C GLU A 62 -8.07 11.99 2.34
N ILE A 63 -9.39 12.09 2.35
CA ILE A 63 -10.26 11.25 3.17
C ILE A 63 -10.12 9.78 2.75
N GLY A 64 -10.18 9.49 1.45
CA GLY A 64 -10.09 8.14 0.91
C GLY A 64 -8.79 7.43 1.29
N TRP A 65 -7.64 8.08 1.07
CA TRP A 65 -6.35 7.48 1.40
C TRP A 65 -6.06 7.41 2.90
N THR A 66 -6.81 8.13 3.75
CA THR A 66 -6.62 8.07 5.21
C THR A 66 -7.49 6.96 5.80
N LEU A 67 -8.72 6.83 5.30
CA LEU A 67 -9.64 5.79 5.74
C LEU A 67 -9.19 4.39 5.32
N ILE A 68 -8.63 4.22 4.12
CA ILE A 68 -8.20 2.90 3.65
C ILE A 68 -7.14 2.27 4.59
N PRO A 69 -6.01 2.93 4.92
CA PRO A 69 -5.04 2.41 5.88
C PRO A 69 -5.63 2.20 7.28
N LEU A 70 -6.49 3.11 7.74
CA LEU A 70 -7.15 2.98 9.04
C LEU A 70 -7.99 1.69 9.12
N LEU A 71 -8.80 1.42 8.10
CA LEU A 71 -9.64 0.23 8.05
C LEU A 71 -8.81 -1.05 7.95
N ILE A 72 -7.68 -1.03 7.21
CA ILE A 72 -6.74 -2.15 7.16
C ILE A 72 -6.18 -2.46 8.55
N LEU A 73 -5.77 -1.42 9.31
CA LEU A 73 -5.25 -1.61 10.66
C LEU A 73 -6.30 -2.16 11.62
N ILE A 74 -7.53 -1.62 11.58
CA ILE A 74 -8.63 -2.12 12.42
C ILE A 74 -8.90 -3.59 12.10
N PHE A 75 -8.96 -3.96 10.81
CA PHE A 75 -9.18 -5.33 10.39
C PHE A 75 -8.08 -6.28 10.91
N VAL A 76 -6.80 -5.91 10.77
CA VAL A 76 -5.68 -6.74 11.25
C VAL A 76 -5.69 -6.86 12.78
N ALA A 77 -6.08 -5.80 13.50
CA ALA A 77 -6.04 -5.77 14.97
C ALA A 77 -7.13 -6.64 15.63
N VAL A 78 -8.28 -6.81 14.99
CA VAL A 78 -9.42 -7.57 15.53
C VAL A 78 -9.52 -9.01 15.01
N ARG A 79 -8.61 -9.39 14.11
CA ARG A 79 -8.58 -10.70 13.48
C ARG A 79 -7.74 -11.70 14.23
#